data_AF-A0A2N6C1R4-F1
#
_entry.id   AF-A0A2N6C1R4-F1
#
_cell.length_a   1.000
_cell.length_b   1.000
_cell.length_c   1.000
_cell.angle_alpha   90.00
_cell.angle_beta   90.00
_cell.angle_gamma   90.00
#
_symmetry.space_group_name_H-M   'P 1'
#
loop_
_entity.id
_entity.type
_entity.pdbx_description
1 polymer ?
#
loop_
_entity_poly.entity_id
_entity_poly.type
_entity_poly.pdbx_seq_one_letter_code
_entity_poly.pdbx_strand_id
1 'polypeptide(L)'
;METKIIELIGPGPHIHWGLPIVQDIFFTGISTGAFVLAALVYGFNNRRLAPLGRLALIVSLVSLLAALLNLIADLHQPGRFASLFWRMHATSPMTWGLFLLNAFLLLLVVQLFFVVRADFNGRTRSEADNRAIRLLALIGLPLALLVHAYSGYILGVVKAIPLWHSPILPLLFLAAALVSGLAMMLLLAGLLLRNRQGDLPGDLLDSVAVMLAWALAGNLLLRLFWYTIGMAYSTGPAREAAVLLFGPSFSSATIMEIIIGLVVPLTVMSLAPLRRIRPLFFGAALAATVGVWFFRWQLVMAGQLLPKTGAGFSHHEPSFWGSTGIMHVMGNFAFWIFLMIVLTWILPWQKPQSSHDHALRTKGA
;
A
#
# COMPACT_ATOMS: atom_id res chain seq x y z
N MET A 1 -48.76 6.83 -33.23
CA MET A 1 -48.02 7.69 -32.28
C MET A 1 -46.59 7.20 -32.24
N GLU A 2 -45.63 8.01 -32.68
CA GLU A 2 -44.22 7.70 -32.47
C GLU A 2 -43.84 8.04 -31.02
N THR A 3 -43.34 7.06 -30.28
CA THR A 3 -42.90 7.26 -28.90
C THR A 3 -41.57 8.00 -28.92
N LYS A 4 -41.62 9.33 -28.84
CA LYS A 4 -40.43 10.19 -28.80
C LYS A 4 -39.77 10.07 -27.42
N ILE A 5 -38.84 9.13 -27.27
CA ILE A 5 -38.01 8.99 -26.07
C ILE A 5 -37.09 10.21 -25.99
N ILE A 6 -37.29 11.04 -24.97
CA ILE A 6 -36.42 12.18 -24.65
C ILE A 6 -35.49 11.74 -23.53
N GLU A 7 -34.24 11.45 -23.88
CA GLU A 7 -33.21 11.10 -22.90
C GLU A 7 -32.68 12.37 -22.25
N LEU A 8 -33.20 12.70 -21.06
CA LEU A 8 -32.71 13.80 -20.26
C LEU A 8 -31.36 13.40 -19.65
N ILE A 9 -30.27 13.92 -20.21
CA ILE A 9 -28.92 13.77 -19.65
C ILE A 9 -28.88 14.51 -18.31
N GLY A 10 -29.16 13.79 -17.22
CA GLY A 10 -28.92 14.27 -15.87
C GLY A 10 -27.42 14.47 -15.62
N PRO A 11 -27.03 15.39 -14.72
CA PRO A 11 -25.64 15.49 -14.30
C PRO A 11 -25.18 14.13 -13.75
N GLY A 12 -24.01 13.67 -14.20
CA GLY A 12 -23.40 12.43 -13.72
C GLY A 12 -23.17 12.44 -12.21
N PRO A 13 -23.02 11.26 -11.57
CA PRO A 13 -22.84 11.19 -10.12
C PRO A 13 -21.60 11.98 -9.70
N HIS A 14 -21.76 12.85 -8.69
CA HIS A 14 -20.63 13.58 -8.11
C HIS A 14 -19.66 12.60 -7.45
N ILE A 15 -18.41 12.62 -7.91
CA ILE A 15 -17.32 11.83 -7.33
C ILE A 15 -16.82 12.58 -6.11
N HIS A 16 -16.97 11.96 -4.93
CA HIS A 16 -16.56 12.52 -3.65
C HIS A 16 -15.11 12.17 -3.31
N TRP A 17 -14.63 11.00 -3.72
CA TRP A 17 -13.26 10.53 -3.53
C TRP A 17 -12.57 10.34 -4.87
N GLY A 18 -11.66 11.26 -5.19
CA GLY A 18 -10.91 11.27 -6.44
C GLY A 18 -9.63 10.43 -6.39
N LEU A 19 -8.71 10.71 -7.31
CA LEU A 19 -7.37 10.13 -7.31
C LEU A 19 -6.55 10.34 -6.01
N PRO A 20 -6.70 11.44 -5.23
CA PRO A 20 -5.99 11.59 -3.95
C PRO A 20 -6.24 10.44 -2.97
N ILE A 21 -7.50 10.01 -2.78
CA ILE A 21 -7.84 8.88 -1.90
C ILE A 21 -7.31 7.54 -2.44
N VAL A 22 -7.29 7.37 -3.76
CA VAL A 22 -6.65 6.21 -4.40
C VAL A 22 -5.15 6.17 -4.07
N GLN A 23 -4.46 7.32 -4.11
CA GLN A 23 -3.05 7.44 -3.75
C GLN A 23 -2.80 7.25 -2.24
N ASP A 24 -3.61 7.86 -1.37
CA ASP A 24 -3.51 7.71 0.09
C ASP A 24 -3.56 6.24 0.51
N ILE A 25 -4.59 5.52 0.06
CA ILE A 25 -4.75 4.09 0.35
C ILE A 25 -3.60 3.27 -0.24
N PHE A 26 -3.10 3.64 -1.42
CA PHE A 26 -1.99 2.94 -2.07
C PHE A 26 -0.66 3.13 -1.31
N PHE A 27 -0.30 4.37 -0.97
CA PHE A 27 0.91 4.69 -0.23
C PHE A 27 0.85 4.19 1.22
N THR A 28 -0.29 4.26 1.90
CA THR A 28 -0.48 3.60 3.22
C THR A 28 -0.25 2.10 3.14
N GLY A 29 -0.66 1.47 2.03
CA GLY A 29 -0.41 0.06 1.76
C GLY A 29 1.08 -0.28 1.59
N ILE A 30 1.81 0.50 0.78
CA ILE A 30 3.27 0.36 0.67
C ILE A 30 3.92 0.58 2.05
N SER A 31 3.47 1.58 2.80
CA SER A 31 4.02 1.90 4.12
C SER A 31 3.91 0.72 5.09
N THR A 32 2.73 0.11 5.15
CA THR A 32 2.45 -1.06 6.00
C THR A 32 3.24 -2.29 5.56
N GLY A 33 3.25 -2.62 4.27
CA GLY A 33 3.98 -3.79 3.77
C GLY A 33 5.51 -3.65 3.92
N ALA A 34 6.06 -2.44 3.74
CA ALA A 34 7.46 -2.17 4.07
C ALA A 34 7.73 -2.29 5.58
N PHE A 35 6.82 -1.79 6.43
CA PHE A 35 6.97 -1.93 7.87
C PHE A 35 6.99 -3.39 8.33
N VAL A 36 6.24 -4.30 7.68
CA VAL A 36 6.30 -5.74 8.01
C VAL A 36 7.72 -6.31 7.83
N LEU A 37 8.46 -5.90 6.79
CA LEU A 37 9.89 -6.26 6.68
C LEU A 37 10.74 -5.67 7.81
N ALA A 38 10.52 -4.40 8.17
CA ALA A 38 11.21 -3.79 9.30
C ALA A 38 10.90 -4.51 10.64
N ALA A 39 9.66 -4.93 10.85
CA ALA A 39 9.23 -5.70 12.02
C ALA A 39 9.87 -7.10 12.07
N LEU A 40 9.99 -7.78 10.92
CA LEU A 40 10.71 -9.06 10.83
C LEU A 40 12.20 -8.92 11.17
N VAL A 41 12.85 -7.84 10.71
CA VAL A 41 14.25 -7.55 11.05
C VAL A 41 14.41 -7.21 12.53
N TYR A 42 13.66 -6.24 13.04
CA TYR A 42 13.91 -5.63 14.35
C TYR A 42 13.13 -6.28 15.51
N GLY A 43 11.90 -6.73 15.28
CA GLY A 43 11.05 -7.40 16.28
C GLY A 43 11.40 -8.88 16.46
N PHE A 44 11.52 -9.59 15.33
CA PHE A 44 11.76 -11.03 15.24
C PHE A 44 13.23 -11.42 14.98
N ASN A 45 14.14 -10.44 14.89
CA ASN A 45 15.58 -10.65 14.73
C ASN A 45 15.97 -11.47 13.46
N ASN A 46 15.23 -11.29 12.36
CA ASN A 46 15.50 -12.01 11.11
C ASN A 46 16.77 -11.49 10.41
N ARG A 47 17.90 -12.14 10.73
CA ARG A 47 19.24 -11.84 10.19
C ARG A 47 19.32 -11.88 8.67
N ARG A 48 18.52 -12.72 7.98
CA ARG A 48 18.54 -12.81 6.51
C ARG A 48 18.08 -11.50 5.86
N LEU A 49 17.08 -10.85 6.46
CA LEU A 49 16.50 -9.59 5.97
C LEU A 49 17.21 -8.34 6.52
N ALA A 50 18.22 -8.49 7.39
CA ALA A 50 18.89 -7.39 8.08
C ALA A 50 19.40 -6.23 7.18
N PRO A 51 19.88 -6.45 5.94
CA PRO A 51 20.24 -5.38 5.01
C PRO A 51 19.06 -4.48 4.59
N LEU A 52 17.83 -5.00 4.61
CA LEU A 52 16.62 -4.24 4.27
C LEU A 52 16.06 -3.43 5.44
N GLY A 53 16.43 -3.72 6.70
CA GLY A 53 15.75 -3.15 7.87
C GLY A 53 15.70 -1.62 7.90
N ARG A 54 16.84 -0.96 7.62
CA ARG A 54 16.92 0.51 7.59
C ARG A 54 16.13 1.09 6.40
N LEU A 55 16.28 0.47 5.22
CA LEU A 55 15.56 0.86 4.00
C LEU A 55 14.04 0.71 4.17
N ALA A 56 13.59 -0.38 4.78
CA ALA A 56 12.18 -0.68 5.04
C ALA A 56 11.52 0.37 5.96
N LEU A 57 12.23 0.85 6.99
CA LEU A 57 11.74 1.96 7.82
C LEU A 57 11.66 3.28 7.05
N ILE A 58 12.65 3.59 6.20
CA ILE A 58 12.64 4.81 5.36
C ILE A 58 11.48 4.76 4.37
N VAL A 59 11.31 3.65 3.64
CA VAL A 59 10.20 3.44 2.70
C VAL A 59 8.86 3.52 3.41
N SER A 60 8.76 2.93 4.60
CA SER A 60 7.55 2.99 5.40
C SER A 60 7.19 4.42 5.79
N LEU A 61 8.16 5.20 6.29
CA LEU A 61 7.99 6.60 6.66
C LEU A 61 7.65 7.50 5.45
N VAL A 62 8.40 7.39 4.35
CA VAL A 62 8.18 8.23 3.16
C VAL A 62 6.83 7.94 2.51
N SER A 63 6.44 6.66 2.42
CA SER A 63 5.10 6.29 1.95
C SER A 63 4.00 6.81 2.86
N LEU A 64 4.16 6.76 4.20
CA LEU A 64 3.13 7.32 5.10
C LEU A 64 3.03 8.85 4.99
N LEU A 65 4.15 9.55 4.83
CA LEU A 65 4.16 11.01 4.60
C LEU A 65 3.47 11.38 3.28
N ALA A 66 3.71 10.62 2.20
CA ALA A 66 3.01 10.80 0.93
C ALA A 66 1.50 10.51 1.06
N ALA A 67 1.10 9.48 1.81
CA ALA A 67 -0.30 9.18 2.07
C ALA A 67 -1.01 10.32 2.82
N LEU A 68 -0.44 10.76 3.94
CA LEU A 68 -0.95 11.89 4.73
C LEU A 68 -1.08 13.19 3.92
N LEU A 69 -0.15 13.45 2.99
CA LEU A 69 -0.25 14.60 2.09
C LEU A 69 -1.46 14.47 1.14
N ASN A 70 -1.74 13.28 0.62
CA ASN A 70 -2.94 13.04 -0.21
C ASN A 70 -4.22 13.23 0.60
N LEU A 71 -4.27 12.74 1.85
CA LEU A 71 -5.43 12.90 2.72
C LEU A 71 -5.69 14.38 3.07
N ILE A 72 -4.64 15.21 3.21
CA ILE A 72 -4.79 16.67 3.36
C ILE A 72 -5.23 17.31 2.04
N ALA A 73 -4.72 16.87 0.89
CA ALA A 73 -5.04 17.43 -0.42
C ALA A 73 -6.48 17.10 -0.91
N ASP A 74 -7.08 16.01 -0.44
CA ASP A 74 -8.49 15.66 -0.71
C ASP A 74 -9.48 16.58 0.06
N LEU A 75 -9.02 17.23 1.14
CA LEU A 75 -9.86 18.19 1.87
C LEU A 75 -10.16 19.41 1.01
N HIS A 76 -11.45 19.74 0.86
CA HIS A 76 -11.91 20.95 0.18
C HIS A 76 -11.35 22.26 0.79
N GLN A 77 -10.93 22.23 2.06
CA GLN A 77 -10.30 23.35 2.77
C GLN A 77 -9.08 22.84 3.55
N PRO A 78 -7.92 22.61 2.88
CA PRO A 78 -6.79 21.91 3.48
C PRO A 78 -6.19 22.66 4.68
N GLY A 79 -6.21 24.00 4.67
CA GLY A 79 -5.78 24.82 5.80
C GLY A 79 -6.58 24.62 7.10
N ARG A 80 -7.71 23.91 7.06
CA ARG A 80 -8.52 23.56 8.24
C ARG A 80 -8.29 22.14 8.75
N PHE A 81 -7.35 21.37 8.21
CA PHE A 81 -7.09 19.98 8.64
C PHE A 81 -6.86 19.89 10.17
N ALA A 82 -6.20 20.89 10.76
CA ALA A 82 -5.94 20.96 12.20
C ALA A 82 -7.24 20.93 13.06
N SER A 83 -8.38 21.35 12.52
CA SER A 83 -9.66 21.30 13.23
C SER A 83 -10.17 19.87 13.48
N LEU A 84 -9.68 18.88 12.74
CA LEU A 84 -9.97 17.46 12.98
C LEU A 84 -9.44 16.97 14.34
N PHE A 85 -8.38 17.60 14.87
CA PHE A 85 -7.82 17.28 16.19
C PHE A 85 -8.63 17.83 17.38
N TRP A 86 -9.60 18.72 17.14
CA TRP A 86 -10.48 19.28 18.18
C TRP A 86 -11.99 19.00 17.95
N ARG A 87 -12.41 18.67 16.73
CA ARG A 87 -13.80 18.40 16.35
C ARG A 87 -14.02 16.91 16.09
N MET A 88 -13.86 16.12 17.14
CA MET A 88 -13.89 14.66 17.09
C MET A 88 -15.28 14.08 17.30
N HIS A 89 -15.61 13.02 16.55
CA HIS A 89 -16.81 12.21 16.77
C HIS A 89 -16.40 10.76 16.97
N ALA A 90 -16.57 10.22 18.20
CA ALA A 90 -16.13 8.87 18.55
C ALA A 90 -16.81 7.75 17.71
N THR A 91 -17.98 8.04 17.14
CA THR A 91 -18.72 7.14 16.23
C THR A 91 -18.26 7.21 14.77
N SER A 92 -17.42 8.19 14.41
CA SER A 92 -16.94 8.37 13.03
C SER A 92 -15.68 7.54 12.78
N PRO A 93 -15.70 6.58 11.84
CA PRO A 93 -14.49 5.87 11.43
C PRO A 93 -13.36 6.83 11.03
N MET A 94 -13.69 7.92 10.33
CA MET A 94 -12.71 8.93 9.89
C MET A 94 -11.89 9.50 11.06
N THR A 95 -12.49 9.66 12.25
CA THR A 95 -11.78 10.11 13.45
C THR A 95 -10.81 9.03 13.97
N TRP A 96 -11.14 7.74 13.86
CA TRP A 96 -10.23 6.65 14.22
C TRP A 96 -9.01 6.61 13.30
N GLY A 97 -9.22 6.81 11.99
CA GLY A 97 -8.14 6.90 11.00
C GLY A 97 -7.11 7.98 11.32
N LEU A 98 -7.57 9.17 11.72
CA LEU A 98 -6.70 10.26 12.17
C LEU A 98 -5.74 9.80 13.28
N PHE A 99 -6.27 9.16 14.32
CA PHE A 99 -5.44 8.69 15.43
C PHE A 99 -4.50 7.54 15.05
N LEU A 100 -4.99 6.55 14.30
CA LEU A 100 -4.19 5.40 13.86
C LEU A 100 -3.00 5.85 13.00
N LEU A 101 -3.23 6.71 12.00
CA LEU A 101 -2.19 7.23 11.10
C LEU A 101 -1.16 8.07 11.86
N ASN A 102 -1.58 8.97 12.75
CA ASN A 102 -0.66 9.81 13.53
C ASN A 102 0.14 8.99 14.56
N ALA A 103 -0.48 8.01 15.22
CA ALA A 103 0.22 7.10 16.13
C ALA A 103 1.29 6.27 15.38
N PHE A 104 0.97 5.79 14.17
CA PHE A 104 1.90 5.04 13.34
C PHE A 104 3.04 5.92 12.81
N LEU A 105 2.74 7.16 12.39
CA LEU A 105 3.77 8.14 12.01
C LEU A 105 4.74 8.42 13.17
N LEU A 106 4.22 8.67 14.37
CA LEU A 106 5.04 8.88 15.56
C LEU A 106 5.92 7.67 15.85
N LEU A 107 5.35 6.45 15.78
CA LEU A 107 6.10 5.21 15.99
C LEU A 107 7.23 5.05 14.95
N LEU A 108 6.97 5.32 13.67
CA LEU A 108 7.98 5.26 12.60
C LEU A 108 9.12 6.24 12.84
N VAL A 109 8.80 7.51 13.15
CA VAL A 109 9.80 8.54 13.43
C VAL A 109 10.66 8.18 14.65
N VAL A 110 10.02 7.72 15.75
CA VAL A 110 10.72 7.33 16.97
C VAL A 110 11.58 6.08 16.73
N GLN A 111 11.06 5.05 16.06
CA GLN A 111 11.83 3.84 15.75
C GLN A 111 13.02 4.12 14.83
N LEU A 112 12.82 4.93 13.78
CA LEU A 112 13.89 5.35 12.89
C LEU A 112 14.96 6.15 13.65
N PHE A 113 14.55 7.07 14.53
CA PHE A 113 15.46 7.81 15.41
C PHE A 113 16.33 6.87 16.27
N PHE A 114 15.74 5.89 16.98
CA PHE A 114 16.53 4.91 17.74
C PHE A 114 17.47 4.08 16.85
N VAL A 115 17.04 3.73 15.63
CA VAL A 115 17.87 2.98 14.65
C VAL A 115 19.09 3.79 14.19
N VAL A 116 18.97 5.11 13.98
CA VAL A 116 20.05 5.94 13.39
C VAL A 116 20.85 6.79 14.39
N ARG A 117 20.31 7.09 15.58
CA ARG A 117 20.94 8.03 16.54
C ARG A 117 22.35 7.61 16.99
N ALA A 118 22.63 6.31 17.04
CA ALA A 118 23.96 5.79 17.37
C ALA A 118 24.98 6.14 16.28
N ASP A 119 24.59 5.96 15.01
CA ASP A 119 25.45 6.23 13.84
C ASP A 119 25.78 7.72 13.67
N PHE A 120 24.86 8.63 14.01
CA PHE A 120 25.10 10.08 14.00
C PHE A 120 26.03 10.54 15.13
N ASN A 121 25.90 9.94 16.32
CA ASN A 121 26.73 10.28 17.46
C ASN A 121 28.12 9.60 17.45
N GLY A 122 28.41 8.77 16.44
CA GLY A 122 29.65 7.97 16.38
C GLY A 122 29.74 6.88 17.46
N ARG A 123 28.59 6.44 18.01
CA ARG A 123 28.52 5.51 19.15
C ARG A 123 28.00 4.13 18.69
N THR A 124 28.32 3.09 19.46
CA THR A 124 27.59 1.82 19.40
C THR A 124 26.19 1.96 19.98
N ARG A 125 25.22 1.19 19.45
CA ARG A 125 23.88 1.12 20.04
C ARG A 125 23.95 0.52 21.44
N SER A 126 23.23 1.11 22.39
CA SER A 126 23.11 0.57 23.75
C SER A 126 22.07 -0.57 23.80
N GLU A 127 22.08 -1.35 24.89
CA GLU A 127 21.03 -2.34 25.16
C GLU A 127 19.64 -1.71 25.28
N ALA A 128 19.55 -0.47 25.80
CA ALA A 128 18.29 0.27 25.85
C ALA A 128 17.80 0.66 24.45
N ASP A 129 18.72 1.01 23.54
CA ASP A 129 18.40 1.29 22.13
C ASP A 129 17.87 0.02 21.44
N ASN A 130 18.57 -1.10 21.58
CA ASN A 130 18.17 -2.38 20.98
C ASN A 130 16.81 -2.85 21.53
N ARG A 131 16.57 -2.69 22.85
CA ARG A 131 15.28 -2.99 23.48
C ARG A 131 14.17 -2.07 22.97
N ALA A 132 14.41 -0.76 22.85
CA ALA A 132 13.44 0.20 22.31
C ALA A 132 13.09 -0.11 20.85
N ILE A 133 14.09 -0.35 20.00
CA ILE A 133 13.92 -0.73 18.58
C ILE A 133 13.05 -1.98 18.46
N ARG A 134 13.31 -3.01 19.28
CA ARG A 134 12.54 -4.27 19.28
C ARG A 134 11.11 -4.07 19.76
N LEU A 135 10.90 -3.31 20.84
CA LEU A 135 9.55 -3.02 21.35
C LEU A 135 8.73 -2.20 20.35
N LEU A 136 9.31 -1.16 19.75
CA LEU A 136 8.65 -0.36 18.72
C LEU A 136 8.31 -1.19 17.48
N ALA A 137 9.18 -2.11 17.05
CA ALA A 137 8.89 -3.05 15.98
C ALA A 137 7.69 -3.98 16.29
N LEU A 138 7.63 -4.50 17.53
CA LEU A 138 6.57 -5.42 17.97
C LEU A 138 5.22 -4.72 18.22
N ILE A 139 5.22 -3.47 18.68
CA ILE A 139 4.02 -2.63 18.84
C ILE A 139 3.57 -2.05 17.48
N GLY A 140 4.54 -1.68 16.64
CA GLY A 140 4.29 -1.13 15.31
C GLY A 140 3.66 -2.12 14.36
N LEU A 141 3.92 -3.42 14.50
CA LEU A 141 3.36 -4.44 13.61
C LEU A 141 1.82 -4.50 13.68
N PRO A 142 1.18 -4.73 14.84
CA PRO A 142 -0.27 -4.67 14.94
C PRO A 142 -0.81 -3.27 14.62
N LEU A 143 -0.08 -2.19 14.95
CA LEU A 143 -0.52 -0.82 14.61
C LEU A 143 -0.57 -0.57 13.08
N ALA A 144 0.47 -0.97 12.34
CA ALA A 144 0.52 -0.86 10.88
C ALA A 144 -0.57 -1.70 10.20
N LEU A 145 -0.82 -2.91 10.71
CA LEU A 145 -1.92 -3.74 10.25
C LEU A 145 -3.28 -3.10 10.57
N LEU A 146 -3.47 -2.55 11.76
CA LEU A 146 -4.71 -1.84 12.14
C LEU A 146 -4.96 -0.61 11.28
N VAL A 147 -3.94 0.24 11.03
CA VAL A 147 -4.01 1.39 10.12
C VAL A 147 -4.58 0.98 8.77
N HIS A 148 -4.03 -0.08 8.17
CA HIS A 148 -4.39 -0.43 6.80
C HIS A 148 -5.65 -1.31 6.68
N ALA A 149 -5.94 -2.13 7.69
CA ALA A 149 -7.23 -2.80 7.84
C ALA A 149 -8.36 -1.78 8.01
N TYR A 150 -8.12 -0.71 8.77
CA TYR A 150 -9.03 0.42 8.93
C TYR A 150 -9.34 1.10 7.59
N SER A 151 -8.36 1.29 6.71
CA SER A 151 -8.60 1.83 5.35
C SER A 151 -9.52 0.94 4.50
N GLY A 152 -9.58 -0.37 4.78
CA GLY A 152 -10.59 -1.26 4.19
C GLY A 152 -11.94 -1.19 4.90
N TYR A 153 -11.93 -0.98 6.22
CA TYR A 153 -13.12 -0.83 7.05
C TYR A 153 -13.94 0.43 6.72
N ILE A 154 -13.29 1.58 6.50
CA ILE A 154 -14.00 2.84 6.18
C ILE A 154 -14.86 2.72 4.91
N LEU A 155 -14.41 1.93 3.93
CA LEU A 155 -15.22 1.55 2.75
C LEU A 155 -16.26 0.48 3.13
N GLY A 156 -15.84 -0.57 3.84
CA GLY A 156 -16.67 -1.70 4.28
C GLY A 156 -17.98 -1.32 4.97
N VAL A 157 -17.98 -0.24 5.75
CA VAL A 157 -19.18 0.23 6.48
C VAL A 157 -20.17 1.05 5.65
N VAL A 158 -19.82 1.45 4.42
CA VAL A 158 -20.68 2.32 3.59
C VAL A 158 -21.80 1.51 2.92
N LYS A 159 -22.86 1.24 3.69
CA LYS A 159 -24.08 0.52 3.26
C LYS A 159 -24.70 1.02 1.95
N ALA A 160 -24.49 2.29 1.62
CA ALA A 160 -25.07 2.95 0.45
C ALA A 160 -24.39 2.60 -0.89
N ILE A 161 -23.21 1.95 -0.87
CA ILE A 161 -22.43 1.63 -2.08
C ILE A 161 -22.18 0.11 -2.10
N PRO A 162 -22.86 -0.65 -2.98
CA PRO A 162 -22.84 -2.12 -2.93
C PRO A 162 -21.45 -2.77 -3.08
N LEU A 163 -20.56 -2.19 -3.91
CA LEU A 163 -19.20 -2.69 -4.08
C LEU A 163 -18.30 -2.45 -2.86
N TRP A 164 -18.62 -1.43 -2.05
CA TRP A 164 -17.87 -1.11 -0.84
C TRP A 164 -18.39 -1.88 0.36
N HIS A 165 -19.70 -2.12 0.45
CA HIS A 165 -20.31 -2.75 1.61
C HIS A 165 -20.04 -4.26 1.70
N SER A 166 -18.81 -4.62 2.08
CA SER A 166 -18.38 -6.01 2.21
C SER A 166 -17.43 -6.20 3.41
N PRO A 167 -17.67 -7.20 4.29
CA PRO A 167 -16.85 -7.44 5.48
C PRO A 167 -15.44 -7.97 5.15
N ILE A 168 -15.18 -8.39 3.91
CA ILE A 168 -13.86 -8.87 3.47
C ILE A 168 -12.88 -7.74 3.12
N LEU A 169 -13.35 -6.48 2.97
CA LEU A 169 -12.48 -5.36 2.57
C LEU A 169 -11.28 -5.13 3.50
N PRO A 170 -11.38 -5.15 4.84
CA PRO A 170 -10.21 -5.03 5.72
C PRO A 170 -9.12 -6.08 5.41
N LEU A 171 -9.51 -7.33 5.13
CA LEU A 171 -8.58 -8.42 4.82
C LEU A 171 -7.97 -8.27 3.42
N LEU A 172 -8.77 -7.91 2.42
CA LEU A 172 -8.29 -7.56 1.07
C LEU A 172 -7.29 -6.39 1.11
N PHE A 173 -7.55 -5.40 1.97
CA PHE A 173 -6.66 -4.26 2.11
C PHE A 173 -5.31 -4.69 2.65
N LEU A 174 -5.29 -5.48 3.73
CA LEU A 174 -4.08 -6.05 4.32
C LEU A 174 -3.28 -6.89 3.32
N ALA A 175 -3.93 -7.82 2.61
CA ALA A 175 -3.24 -8.67 1.65
C ALA A 175 -2.63 -7.85 0.49
N ALA A 176 -3.37 -6.88 -0.04
CA ALA A 176 -2.86 -5.99 -1.07
C ALA A 176 -1.74 -5.03 -0.57
N ALA A 177 -1.71 -4.66 0.71
CA ALA A 177 -0.59 -3.92 1.31
C ALA A 177 0.69 -4.74 1.40
N LEU A 178 0.59 -6.01 1.78
CA LEU A 178 1.73 -6.93 1.74
C LEU A 178 2.27 -7.05 0.31
N VAL A 179 1.39 -7.20 -0.69
CA VAL A 179 1.80 -7.25 -2.10
C VAL A 179 2.54 -5.98 -2.52
N SER A 180 1.94 -4.78 -2.36
CA SER A 180 2.57 -3.54 -2.84
C SER A 180 3.83 -3.17 -2.06
N GLY A 181 3.85 -3.37 -0.74
CA GLY A 181 5.04 -3.08 0.08
C GLY A 181 6.20 -4.03 -0.19
N LEU A 182 5.97 -5.35 -0.29
CA LEU A 182 7.02 -6.32 -0.62
C LEU A 182 7.54 -6.13 -2.04
N ALA A 183 6.65 -5.85 -3.00
CA ALA A 183 7.03 -5.58 -4.38
C ALA A 183 7.85 -4.27 -4.53
N MET A 184 7.43 -3.18 -3.87
CA MET A 184 8.20 -1.93 -3.81
C MET A 184 9.58 -2.15 -3.18
N MET A 185 9.65 -2.97 -2.12
CA MET A 185 10.91 -3.29 -1.46
C MET A 185 11.84 -4.14 -2.33
N LEU A 186 11.33 -5.00 -3.21
CA LEU A 186 12.14 -5.66 -4.25
C LEU A 186 12.69 -4.67 -5.27
N LEU A 187 11.86 -3.75 -5.77
CA LEU A 187 12.28 -2.73 -6.75
C LEU A 187 13.38 -1.83 -6.17
N LEU A 188 13.20 -1.33 -4.95
CA LEU A 188 14.17 -0.48 -4.28
C LEU A 188 15.43 -1.24 -3.86
N ALA A 189 15.33 -2.52 -3.47
CA ALA A 189 16.51 -3.36 -3.26
C ALA A 189 17.29 -3.57 -4.57
N GLY A 190 16.60 -3.82 -5.69
CA GLY A 190 17.22 -3.95 -7.02
C GLY A 190 17.92 -2.68 -7.50
N LEU A 191 17.39 -1.50 -7.13
CA LEU A 191 17.98 -0.21 -7.49
C LEU A 191 19.14 0.18 -6.56
N LEU A 192 18.98 0.01 -5.25
CA LEU A 192 19.81 0.64 -4.22
C LEU A 192 20.78 -0.33 -3.50
N LEU A 193 20.49 -1.64 -3.48
CA LEU A 193 21.37 -2.64 -2.85
C LEU A 193 22.21 -3.37 -3.88
N ARG A 194 23.40 -2.81 -4.15
CA ARG A 194 24.48 -3.48 -4.88
C ARG A 194 25.64 -3.78 -3.94
N ASN A 195 26.29 -4.93 -4.11
CA ASN A 195 27.51 -5.28 -3.39
C ASN A 195 28.70 -4.41 -3.91
N ARG A 196 29.90 -4.58 -3.34
CA ARG A 196 31.10 -3.84 -3.78
C ARG A 196 31.55 -4.13 -5.22
N GLN A 197 31.08 -5.23 -5.82
CA GLN A 197 31.36 -5.66 -7.19
C GLN A 197 30.25 -5.22 -8.17
N GLY A 198 29.15 -4.64 -7.66
CA GLY A 198 27.99 -4.20 -8.43
C GLY A 198 26.81 -5.18 -8.45
N ASP A 199 26.96 -6.40 -7.93
CA ASP A 199 25.92 -7.43 -7.98
C ASP A 199 24.80 -7.25 -6.96
N LEU A 200 23.65 -7.84 -7.29
CA LEU A 200 22.49 -7.89 -6.44
C LEU A 200 22.57 -9.05 -5.43
N PRO A 201 22.16 -8.86 -4.17
CA PRO A 201 22.14 -9.93 -3.16
C PRO A 201 21.03 -10.95 -3.47
N GLY A 202 21.36 -11.99 -4.24
CA GLY A 202 20.42 -13.00 -4.75
C GLY A 202 19.51 -13.59 -3.67
N ASP A 203 20.09 -14.21 -2.64
CA ASP A 203 19.34 -14.88 -1.55
C ASP A 203 18.38 -13.95 -0.79
N LEU A 204 18.72 -12.66 -0.69
CA LEU A 204 17.89 -11.64 -0.06
C LEU A 204 16.67 -11.33 -0.94
N LEU A 205 16.89 -11.12 -2.24
CA LEU A 205 15.81 -10.91 -3.20
C LEU A 205 14.91 -12.15 -3.30
N ASP A 206 15.48 -13.35 -3.32
CA ASP A 206 14.72 -14.61 -3.34
C ASP A 206 13.90 -14.83 -2.05
N SER A 207 14.44 -14.45 -0.89
CA SER A 207 13.69 -14.50 0.38
C SER A 207 12.45 -13.59 0.34
N VAL A 208 12.59 -12.36 -0.14
CA VAL A 208 11.45 -11.42 -0.27
C VAL A 208 10.51 -11.83 -1.41
N ALA A 209 11.01 -12.42 -2.49
CA ALA A 209 10.20 -12.94 -3.59
C ALA A 209 9.27 -14.08 -3.14
N VAL A 210 9.76 -15.01 -2.31
CA VAL A 210 8.92 -16.07 -1.72
C VAL A 210 7.84 -15.48 -0.80
N MET A 211 8.17 -14.45 0.00
CA MET A 211 7.17 -13.75 0.80
C MET A 211 6.12 -13.05 -0.08
N LEU A 212 6.54 -12.42 -1.18
CA LEU A 212 5.65 -11.78 -2.14
C LEU A 212 4.75 -12.81 -2.84
N ALA A 213 5.27 -13.99 -3.20
CA ALA A 213 4.45 -15.08 -3.77
C ALA A 213 3.32 -15.50 -2.81
N TRP A 214 3.60 -15.66 -1.51
CA TRP A 214 2.56 -15.95 -0.52
C TRP A 214 1.55 -14.81 -0.35
N ALA A 215 2.00 -13.55 -0.33
CA ALA A 215 1.11 -12.39 -0.28
C ALA A 215 0.21 -12.30 -1.54
N LEU A 216 0.76 -12.57 -2.72
CA LEU A 216 0.03 -12.61 -3.99
C LEU A 216 -1.02 -13.73 -4.01
N ALA A 217 -0.65 -14.94 -3.58
CA ALA A 217 -1.56 -16.09 -3.49
C ALA A 217 -2.72 -15.82 -2.51
N GLY A 218 -2.42 -15.29 -1.32
CA GLY A 218 -3.44 -14.91 -0.34
C GLY A 218 -4.36 -13.80 -0.84
N ASN A 219 -3.81 -12.77 -1.52
CA ASN A 219 -4.60 -11.69 -2.10
C ASN A 219 -5.49 -12.19 -3.26
N LEU A 220 -4.99 -13.10 -4.11
CA LEU A 220 -5.75 -13.71 -5.20
C LEU A 220 -6.88 -14.62 -4.68
N LEU A 221 -6.66 -15.33 -3.57
CA LEU A 221 -7.69 -16.12 -2.90
C LEU A 221 -8.80 -15.23 -2.32
N LEU A 222 -8.43 -14.15 -1.63
CA LEU A 222 -9.41 -13.18 -1.10
C LEU A 222 -10.17 -12.44 -2.22
N ARG A 223 -9.50 -12.16 -3.35
CA ARG A 223 -10.13 -11.65 -4.59
C ARG A 223 -11.18 -12.61 -5.12
N LEU A 224 -10.83 -13.90 -5.24
CA LEU A 224 -11.75 -14.93 -5.70
C LEU A 224 -12.99 -15.00 -4.79
N PHE A 225 -12.81 -15.00 -3.46
CA PHE A 225 -13.95 -14.96 -2.53
C PHE A 225 -14.80 -13.69 -2.68
N TRP A 226 -14.20 -12.50 -2.76
CA TRP A 226 -14.96 -11.25 -2.93
C TRP A 226 -15.78 -11.24 -4.23
N TYR A 227 -15.16 -11.61 -5.35
CA TYR A 227 -15.84 -11.67 -6.66
C TYR A 227 -16.92 -12.75 -6.73
N THR A 228 -16.66 -13.95 -6.21
CA THR A 228 -17.66 -15.05 -6.22
C THR A 228 -18.82 -14.80 -5.26
N ILE A 229 -18.58 -14.28 -4.05
CA ILE A 229 -19.66 -13.86 -3.14
C ILE A 229 -20.48 -12.72 -3.76
N GLY A 230 -19.81 -11.74 -4.39
CA GLY A 230 -20.47 -10.64 -5.11
C GLY A 230 -21.35 -11.12 -6.27
N MET A 231 -20.86 -12.01 -7.14
CA MET A 231 -21.58 -12.40 -8.36
C MET A 231 -22.55 -13.60 -8.20
N ALA A 232 -22.25 -14.56 -7.32
CA ALA A 232 -23.00 -15.80 -7.21
C ALA A 232 -23.94 -15.86 -5.99
N TYR A 233 -23.62 -15.15 -4.90
CA TYR A 233 -24.36 -15.24 -3.64
C TYR A 233 -25.08 -13.94 -3.22
N SER A 234 -24.77 -12.81 -3.85
CA SER A 234 -25.48 -11.54 -3.62
C SER A 234 -26.71 -11.43 -4.51
N THR A 235 -27.66 -10.57 -4.12
CA THR A 235 -28.91 -10.32 -4.86
C THR A 235 -29.06 -8.84 -5.23
N GLY A 236 -29.86 -8.55 -6.27
CA GLY A 236 -30.16 -7.19 -6.72
C GLY A 236 -28.90 -6.36 -7.06
N PRO A 237 -28.85 -5.08 -6.67
CA PRO A 237 -27.79 -4.15 -7.09
C PRO A 237 -26.36 -4.60 -6.76
N ALA A 238 -26.16 -5.39 -5.70
CA ALA A 238 -24.83 -5.91 -5.34
C ALA A 238 -24.30 -6.92 -6.37
N ARG A 239 -25.18 -7.78 -6.91
CA ARG A 239 -24.83 -8.75 -7.95
C ARG A 239 -24.56 -8.07 -9.28
N GLU A 240 -25.42 -7.14 -9.67
CA GLU A 240 -25.27 -6.33 -10.88
C GLU A 240 -23.94 -5.58 -10.86
N ALA A 241 -23.63 -4.88 -9.76
CA ALA A 241 -22.38 -4.17 -9.60
C ALA A 241 -21.15 -5.08 -9.76
N ALA A 242 -21.17 -6.27 -9.17
CA ALA A 242 -20.06 -7.22 -9.24
C ALA A 242 -19.85 -7.78 -10.65
N VAL A 243 -20.93 -8.04 -11.40
CA VAL A 243 -20.86 -8.46 -12.81
C VAL A 243 -20.34 -7.34 -13.71
N LEU A 244 -20.79 -6.10 -13.49
CA LEU A 244 -20.38 -4.94 -14.30
C LEU A 244 -18.87 -4.65 -14.24
N LEU A 245 -18.15 -5.07 -13.18
CA LEU A 245 -16.69 -4.97 -13.09
C LEU A 245 -15.93 -5.74 -14.20
N PHE A 246 -16.58 -6.76 -14.77
CA PHE A 246 -16.06 -7.54 -15.90
C PHE A 246 -16.61 -7.03 -17.24
N GLY A 247 -17.51 -6.04 -17.21
CA GLY A 247 -18.06 -5.37 -18.39
C GLY A 247 -17.12 -4.32 -18.99
N PRO A 248 -17.52 -3.69 -20.12
CA PRO A 248 -16.64 -2.81 -20.91
C PRO A 248 -16.00 -1.65 -20.14
N SER A 249 -16.67 -1.09 -19.13
CA SER A 249 -16.20 0.07 -18.38
C SER A 249 -15.02 -0.22 -17.43
N PHE A 250 -14.85 -1.48 -17.00
CA PHE A 250 -13.83 -1.86 -15.99
C PHE A 250 -13.02 -3.11 -16.33
N SER A 251 -13.33 -3.83 -17.40
CA SER A 251 -12.61 -5.05 -17.81
C SER A 251 -11.10 -4.84 -17.97
N SER A 252 -10.67 -3.68 -18.47
CA SER A 252 -9.25 -3.30 -18.57
C SER A 252 -8.57 -3.19 -17.21
N ALA A 253 -9.21 -2.54 -16.23
CA ALA A 253 -8.73 -2.46 -14.85
C ALA A 253 -8.72 -3.83 -14.16
N THR A 254 -9.76 -4.64 -14.37
CA THR A 254 -9.85 -6.02 -13.85
C THR A 254 -8.74 -6.93 -14.42
N ILE A 255 -8.40 -6.80 -15.71
CA ILE A 255 -7.26 -7.49 -16.32
C ILE A 255 -5.93 -6.98 -15.74
N MET A 256 -5.79 -5.67 -15.55
CA MET A 256 -4.60 -5.06 -14.94
C MET A 256 -4.40 -5.48 -13.49
N GLU A 257 -5.43 -5.53 -12.65
CA GLU A 257 -5.30 -5.96 -11.25
C GLU A 257 -5.17 -7.48 -11.10
N ILE A 258 -5.98 -8.30 -11.79
CA ILE A 258 -5.95 -9.76 -11.60
C ILE A 258 -4.82 -10.41 -12.41
N ILE A 259 -4.81 -10.23 -13.72
CA ILE A 259 -3.91 -11.01 -14.60
C ILE A 259 -2.49 -10.46 -14.54
N ILE A 260 -2.33 -9.17 -14.81
CA ILE A 260 -1.03 -8.49 -14.83
C ILE A 260 -0.55 -8.21 -13.39
N GLY A 261 -1.47 -7.91 -12.48
CA GLY A 261 -1.17 -7.53 -11.10
C GLY A 261 -0.99 -8.69 -10.11
N LEU A 262 -1.66 -9.83 -10.31
CA LEU A 262 -1.58 -10.97 -9.38
C LEU A 262 -1.06 -12.24 -10.04
N VAL A 263 -1.66 -12.70 -11.14
CA VAL A 263 -1.34 -14.01 -11.75
C VAL A 263 0.06 -14.06 -12.36
N VAL A 264 0.43 -13.07 -13.17
CA VAL A 264 1.77 -13.00 -13.80
C VAL A 264 2.87 -12.86 -12.71
N PRO A 265 2.76 -11.95 -11.73
CA PRO A 265 3.73 -11.85 -10.66
C PRO A 265 3.79 -13.11 -9.78
N LEU A 266 2.65 -13.75 -9.48
CA LEU A 266 2.62 -14.98 -8.69
C LEU A 266 3.38 -16.11 -9.39
N THR A 267 3.17 -16.25 -10.71
CA THR A 267 3.89 -17.23 -11.54
C THR A 267 5.40 -16.96 -11.53
N VAL A 268 5.82 -15.71 -11.76
CA VAL A 268 7.25 -15.33 -11.79
C VAL A 268 7.92 -15.51 -10.43
N MET A 269 7.26 -15.12 -9.33
CA MET A 269 7.82 -15.21 -7.97
C MET A 269 7.85 -16.66 -7.45
N SER A 270 6.89 -17.51 -7.85
CA SER A 270 6.87 -18.92 -7.44
C SER A 270 7.92 -19.77 -8.17
N LEU A 271 8.13 -19.54 -9.48
CA LEU A 271 8.98 -20.39 -10.31
C LEU A 271 10.45 -19.94 -10.29
N ALA A 272 11.31 -20.76 -9.66
CA ALA A 272 12.74 -20.48 -9.54
C ALA A 272 13.48 -20.20 -10.88
N PRO A 273 13.15 -20.83 -12.03
CA PRO A 273 13.74 -20.45 -13.32
C PRO A 273 13.41 -19.01 -13.73
N LEU A 274 12.18 -18.55 -13.49
CA LEU A 274 11.74 -17.21 -13.89
C LEU A 274 12.37 -16.11 -13.00
N ARG A 275 12.55 -16.38 -11.70
CA ARG A 275 13.24 -15.46 -10.76
C ARG A 275 14.68 -15.11 -11.17
N ARG A 276 15.36 -15.99 -11.92
CA ARG A 276 16.72 -15.75 -12.42
C ARG A 276 16.77 -14.71 -13.55
N ILE A 277 15.68 -14.52 -14.28
CA ILE A 277 15.59 -13.57 -15.40
C ILE A 277 15.33 -12.17 -14.83
N ARG A 278 16.40 -11.41 -14.54
CA ARG A 278 16.31 -10.13 -13.80
C ARG A 278 15.30 -9.12 -14.36
N PRO A 279 15.20 -8.87 -15.70
CA PRO A 279 14.18 -7.96 -16.23
C PRO A 279 12.75 -8.45 -15.97
N LEU A 280 12.48 -9.74 -16.10
CA LEU A 280 11.18 -10.35 -15.81
C LEU A 280 10.85 -10.29 -14.32
N PHE A 281 11.83 -10.56 -13.46
CA PHE A 281 11.68 -10.49 -12.00
C PHE A 281 11.29 -9.09 -11.52
N PHE A 282 12.01 -8.05 -11.94
CA PHE A 282 11.68 -6.67 -11.57
C PHE A 282 10.43 -6.16 -12.31
N GLY A 283 10.21 -6.58 -13.56
CA GLY A 283 8.96 -6.30 -14.28
C GLY A 283 7.73 -6.87 -13.57
N ALA A 284 7.82 -8.08 -13.01
CA ALA A 284 6.78 -8.69 -12.20
C ALA A 284 6.54 -7.96 -10.87
N ALA A 285 7.60 -7.47 -10.20
CA ALA A 285 7.44 -6.64 -9.00
C ALA A 285 6.78 -5.28 -9.32
N LEU A 286 7.14 -4.66 -10.45
CA LEU A 286 6.47 -3.45 -10.94
C LEU A 286 5.00 -3.72 -11.28
N ALA A 287 4.72 -4.80 -12.01
CA ALA A 287 3.37 -5.20 -12.36
C ALA A 287 2.49 -5.48 -11.13
N ALA A 288 3.02 -6.14 -10.10
CA ALA A 288 2.32 -6.33 -8.83
C ALA A 288 1.99 -5.00 -8.12
N THR A 289 2.94 -4.06 -8.14
CA THR A 289 2.77 -2.73 -7.56
C THR A 289 1.68 -1.94 -8.31
N VAL A 290 1.74 -1.93 -9.64
CA VAL A 290 0.75 -1.27 -10.52
C VAL A 290 -0.62 -1.94 -10.42
N GLY A 291 -0.68 -3.27 -10.32
CA GLY A 291 -1.93 -4.02 -10.15
C GLY A 291 -2.65 -3.70 -8.83
N VAL A 292 -1.91 -3.54 -7.73
CA VAL A 292 -2.50 -3.05 -6.47
C VAL A 292 -3.01 -1.61 -6.60
N TRP A 293 -2.35 -0.76 -7.39
CA TRP A 293 -2.86 0.59 -7.68
C TRP A 293 -4.18 0.54 -8.48
N PHE A 294 -4.23 -0.28 -9.55
CA PHE A 294 -5.46 -0.49 -10.33
C PHE A 294 -6.60 -1.05 -9.48
N PHE A 295 -6.32 -1.95 -8.53
CA PHE A 295 -7.33 -2.35 -7.54
C PHE A 295 -7.90 -1.16 -6.75
N ARG A 296 -7.04 -0.28 -6.22
CA ARG A 296 -7.50 0.89 -5.45
C ARG A 296 -8.36 1.80 -6.31
N TRP A 297 -7.91 2.08 -7.53
CA TRP A 297 -8.65 2.86 -8.50
C TRP A 297 -10.01 2.23 -8.82
N GLN A 298 -10.03 0.95 -9.19
CA GLN A 298 -11.24 0.22 -9.54
C GLN A 298 -12.24 0.18 -8.39
N LEU A 299 -11.81 -0.16 -7.17
CA LEU A 299 -12.71 -0.23 -6.02
C LEU A 299 -13.34 1.14 -5.72
N VAL A 300 -12.54 2.20 -5.66
CA VAL A 300 -13.02 3.55 -5.30
C VAL A 300 -13.85 4.17 -6.43
N MET A 301 -13.46 4.01 -7.69
CA MET A 301 -14.19 4.58 -8.82
C MET A 301 -15.45 3.80 -9.14
N ALA A 302 -15.40 2.47 -9.26
CA ALA A 302 -16.60 1.67 -9.56
C ALA A 302 -17.68 1.84 -8.48
N GLY A 303 -17.30 1.95 -7.21
CA GLY A 303 -18.27 2.20 -6.14
C GLY A 303 -19.05 3.52 -6.29
N GLN A 304 -18.43 4.57 -6.84
CA GLN A 304 -19.07 5.88 -7.02
C GLN A 304 -19.74 6.05 -8.38
N LEU A 305 -19.22 5.38 -9.41
CA LEU A 305 -19.72 5.49 -10.79
C LEU A 305 -20.96 4.63 -11.05
N LEU A 306 -21.34 3.73 -10.14
CA LEU A 306 -22.57 2.94 -10.25
C LEU A 306 -23.80 3.79 -9.91
N PRO A 307 -24.68 4.11 -10.89
CA PRO A 307 -25.87 4.91 -10.63
C PRO A 307 -26.90 4.08 -9.86
N LYS A 308 -27.57 4.73 -8.91
CA LYS A 308 -28.67 4.12 -8.13
C LYS A 308 -29.91 3.78 -8.98
N THR A 309 -29.92 4.16 -10.25
CA THR A 309 -30.95 3.90 -11.25
C THR A 309 -30.73 2.61 -12.07
N GLY A 310 -29.59 1.91 -11.90
CA GLY A 310 -29.30 0.66 -12.60
C GLY A 310 -28.81 0.79 -14.05
N ALA A 311 -28.57 2.01 -14.54
CA ALA A 311 -28.21 2.31 -15.94
C ALA A 311 -26.79 1.89 -16.39
N GLY A 312 -26.13 0.96 -15.68
CA GLY A 312 -24.69 0.66 -15.88
C GLY A 312 -23.76 1.78 -15.38
N PHE A 313 -22.45 1.59 -15.44
CA PHE A 313 -21.49 2.58 -14.93
C PHE A 313 -21.53 3.89 -15.72
N SER A 314 -21.61 5.01 -15.00
CA SER A 314 -21.34 6.33 -15.57
C SER A 314 -19.87 6.46 -15.98
N HIS A 315 -19.62 7.14 -17.10
CA HIS A 315 -18.26 7.42 -17.56
C HIS A 315 -17.63 8.53 -16.71
N HIS A 316 -16.40 8.28 -16.24
CA HIS A 316 -15.52 9.32 -15.71
C HIS A 316 -14.13 9.16 -16.30
N GLU A 317 -13.71 10.19 -17.02
CA GLU A 317 -12.32 10.35 -17.41
C GLU A 317 -11.65 11.28 -16.38
N PRO A 318 -10.56 10.84 -15.71
CA PRO A 318 -9.84 11.69 -14.80
C PRO A 318 -9.20 12.85 -15.59
N SER A 319 -9.48 14.08 -15.19
CA SER A 319 -8.92 15.26 -15.84
C SER A 319 -7.39 15.23 -15.78
N PHE A 320 -6.72 15.75 -16.80
CA PHE A 320 -5.26 15.88 -16.77
C PHE A 320 -4.81 16.88 -15.68
N TRP A 321 -5.53 18.00 -15.59
CA TRP A 321 -5.31 19.09 -14.64
C TRP A 321 -6.25 19.01 -13.42
N GLY A 322 -5.93 19.77 -12.37
CA GLY A 322 -6.72 19.88 -11.13
C GLY A 322 -6.25 18.96 -10.00
N SER A 323 -6.72 19.22 -8.78
CA SER A 323 -6.34 18.49 -7.55
C SER A 323 -6.76 17.03 -7.55
N THR A 324 -7.74 16.65 -8.36
CA THR A 324 -8.21 15.27 -8.54
C THR A 324 -7.66 14.59 -9.79
N GLY A 325 -6.82 15.29 -10.57
CA GLY A 325 -6.37 14.88 -11.90
C GLY A 325 -5.06 14.09 -11.96
N ILE A 326 -4.65 13.72 -13.18
CA ILE A 326 -3.44 12.91 -13.44
C ILE A 326 -2.17 13.63 -12.97
N MET A 327 -2.08 14.96 -13.12
CA MET A 327 -0.97 15.75 -12.60
C MET A 327 -0.79 15.63 -11.08
N HIS A 328 -1.88 15.46 -10.31
CA HIS A 328 -1.79 15.21 -8.85
C HIS A 328 -1.13 13.86 -8.56
N VAL A 329 -1.46 12.81 -9.32
CA VAL A 329 -0.81 11.49 -9.21
C VAL A 329 0.69 11.59 -9.50
N MET A 330 1.06 12.24 -10.61
CA MET A 330 2.46 12.42 -10.99
C MET A 330 3.24 13.24 -9.94
N GLY A 331 2.65 14.32 -9.43
CA GLY A 331 3.22 15.15 -8.37
C GLY A 331 3.47 14.37 -7.07
N ASN A 332 2.57 13.46 -6.69
CA ASN A 332 2.75 12.64 -5.50
C ASN A 332 3.85 11.58 -5.64
N PHE A 333 3.96 10.91 -6.80
CA PHE A 333 5.10 10.03 -7.06
C PHE A 333 6.42 10.81 -7.10
N ALA A 334 6.45 12.00 -7.71
CA ALA A 334 7.63 12.86 -7.72
C ALA A 334 8.03 13.31 -6.29
N PHE A 335 7.06 13.69 -5.45
CA PHE A 335 7.29 14.03 -4.05
C PHE A 335 7.78 12.83 -3.22
N TRP A 336 7.22 11.65 -3.42
CA TRP A 336 7.66 10.41 -2.79
C TRP A 336 9.10 10.05 -3.19
N ILE A 337 9.45 10.17 -4.49
CA ILE A 337 10.84 9.98 -4.97
C ILE A 337 11.78 11.02 -4.35
N PHE A 338 11.37 12.29 -4.30
CA PHE A 338 12.14 13.37 -3.68
C PHE A 338 12.44 13.08 -2.19
N LEU A 339 11.41 12.72 -1.41
CA LEU A 339 11.59 12.34 0.00
C LEU A 339 12.47 11.09 0.16
N MET A 340 12.34 10.08 -0.72
CA MET A 340 13.22 8.92 -0.74
C MET A 340 14.68 9.32 -0.97
N ILE A 341 14.96 10.22 -1.94
CA ILE A 341 16.31 10.73 -2.21
C ILE A 341 16.85 11.51 -1.00
N VAL A 342 16.07 12.44 -0.45
CA VAL A 342 16.47 13.26 0.71
C VAL A 342 16.80 12.40 1.92
N LEU A 343 15.93 11.45 2.30
CA LEU A 343 16.19 10.60 3.46
C LEU A 343 17.29 9.56 3.23
N THR A 344 17.45 9.02 2.01
CA THR A 344 18.58 8.12 1.70
C THR A 344 19.92 8.84 1.55
N TRP A 345 19.92 10.16 1.32
CA TRP A 345 21.11 11.00 1.34
C TRP A 345 21.51 11.42 2.77
N ILE A 346 20.54 11.81 3.61
CA ILE A 346 20.80 12.29 4.98
C ILE A 346 21.08 11.14 5.96
N LEU A 347 20.35 10.02 5.86
CA LEU A 347 20.40 8.96 6.87
C LEU A 347 21.47 7.90 6.52
N PRO A 348 22.23 7.37 7.51
CA PRO A 348 23.22 6.33 7.29
C PRO A 348 22.56 4.95 7.11
N TRP A 349 21.84 4.75 6.00
CA TRP A 349 21.01 3.57 5.76
C TRP A 349 21.78 2.36 5.19
N GLN A 350 22.95 2.56 4.57
CA GLN A 350 23.79 1.48 4.03
C GLN A 350 24.71 0.82 5.07
N LYS A 351 24.86 1.39 6.27
CA LYS A 351 25.75 0.84 7.30
C LYS A 351 25.23 -0.53 7.79
N PRO A 352 26.07 -1.58 7.83
CA PRO A 352 25.76 -2.82 8.54
C PRO A 352 25.29 -2.53 9.97
N GLN A 353 24.45 -3.39 10.53
CA GLN A 353 24.02 -3.23 11.92
C GLN A 353 25.27 -3.32 12.83
N SER A 354 25.45 -2.34 13.71
CA SER A 354 26.73 -2.08 14.38
C SER A 354 27.15 -3.21 15.31
N SER A 355 28.33 -3.79 15.05
CA SER A 355 29.25 -4.61 15.91
C SER A 355 28.71 -5.72 16.83
N HIS A 356 27.53 -5.60 17.42
CA HIS A 356 26.89 -6.62 18.25
C HIS A 356 26.65 -7.93 17.46
N ASP A 357 26.34 -7.82 16.15
CA ASP A 357 26.28 -8.97 15.23
C ASP A 357 27.66 -9.58 14.95
N HIS A 358 28.77 -8.86 15.09
CA HIS A 358 30.11 -9.44 14.92
C HIS A 358 30.46 -10.39 16.09
N ALA A 359 30.08 -10.02 17.31
CA ALA A 359 30.22 -10.86 18.51
C ALA A 359 29.24 -12.05 18.55
N LEU A 360 28.15 -12.00 17.78
CA LEU A 360 27.18 -13.09 17.64
C LEU A 360 27.39 -13.95 16.38
N ARG A 361 28.18 -13.49 15.41
CA ARG A 361 28.69 -14.30 14.28
C ARG A 361 29.81 -15.23 14.71
N THR A 362 30.67 -14.82 15.64
CA THR A 362 31.79 -15.64 16.16
C THR A 362 31.36 -16.67 17.21
N LYS A 363 30.12 -16.61 17.72
CA LYS A 363 29.56 -17.55 18.70
C LYS A 363 28.62 -18.62 18.09
N GLY A 364 28.55 -18.69 16.77
CA GLY A 364 27.68 -19.63 16.03
C GLY A 364 28.32 -20.14 14.75
N ALA A 365 29.66 -20.21 14.75
CA ALA A 365 30.51 -20.80 13.72
C ALA A 365 31.36 -21.90 14.39
#